data_AF-A0A834YXB7-F1
#
_entry.id   AF-A0A834YXB7-F1
#
_cell.length_a   1.000
_cell.length_b   1.000
_cell.length_c   1.000
_cell.angle_alpha   90.00
_cell.angle_beta   90.00
_cell.angle_gamma   90.00
#
_symmetry.space_group_name_H-M   'P 1'
#
loop_
_entity.id
_entity.type
_entity.pdbx_description
1 polymer ?
#
loop_
_entity_poly.entity_id
_entity_poly.type
_entity_poly.pdbx_seq_one_letter_code
_entity_poly.pdbx_strand_id
1 'polypeptide(L)'
;MAFSLYSHILTHKSLKPNNFTYPSLFKACGSHPWFDHGRALHTHVFKFLEPPYDHFVQASLLNFYSRYGKLSLSRYLFNQICKPDLATWNSILAAYARNTSIDLSVDALFLFNEMQNSLIRPNEVTIVALIGVCADLGALSQGTWAHAYVLRSNLRLNRFVGTALIDLYAKCGCVDLANQVFDQLPHKDTLCYNAMIRGLAIHGHGRKAVDLFDKMRWEGVRPDDVTLVVVMCACAHVGLVEEGLKCFESMKEVYGIEPKLEHYGCLVDLFGRAGRVREAEEMVRMMPMKPNAVLWRSLLGASRLHGNLELGEVALKHLIQLEPETSGNYVLLSNIYASINRWDDVSRVRKLMKDHGVDKTPGCSLIEIGGAMHEFIMGDKTHPHSKEIYLKLEEISRRLHAHGHRPRTKEVLFDIEEEEKEDALSYHSERLAIAFALIASDSNAPIRIIKNLRVCGDCHVSTKLISMIYDREIVVRDRNRFHHFRNGTCSCLDYW
;
A
#
# COMPACT_ATOMS: atom_id res chain seq x y z
N MET A 1 -12.46 -24.26 -28.21
CA MET A 1 -12.07 -25.66 -28.50
C MET A 1 -12.28 -26.59 -27.31
N ALA A 2 -11.67 -26.36 -26.14
CA ALA A 2 -11.77 -27.27 -24.97
C ALA A 2 -13.22 -27.58 -24.51
N PHE A 3 -14.07 -26.55 -24.38
CA PHE A 3 -15.48 -26.74 -23.99
C PHE A 3 -16.34 -27.47 -25.04
N SER A 4 -16.05 -27.27 -26.33
CA SER A 4 -16.75 -27.99 -27.40
C SER A 4 -16.45 -29.48 -27.37
N LEU A 5 -15.19 -29.86 -27.14
CA LEU A 5 -14.81 -31.26 -26.93
C LEU A 5 -15.45 -31.83 -25.66
N TYR A 6 -15.54 -31.04 -24.59
CA TYR A 6 -16.22 -31.45 -23.36
C TYR A 6 -17.71 -31.71 -23.57
N SER A 7 -18.41 -30.85 -24.32
CA SER A 7 -19.80 -31.09 -24.71
C SER A 7 -19.95 -32.39 -25.50
N HIS A 8 -19.01 -32.70 -26.40
CA HIS A 8 -19.03 -33.97 -27.13
C HIS A 8 -18.87 -35.18 -26.19
N ILE A 9 -17.94 -35.11 -25.23
CA ILE A 9 -17.76 -36.15 -24.19
C ILE A 9 -19.06 -36.38 -23.42
N LEU A 10 -19.78 -35.33 -23.03
CA LEU A 10 -21.05 -35.44 -22.30
C LEU A 10 -22.17 -36.09 -23.13
N THR A 11 -22.16 -35.94 -24.44
CA THR A 11 -23.16 -36.53 -25.36
C THR A 11 -22.79 -37.91 -25.88
N HIS A 12 -21.56 -38.37 -25.63
CA HIS A 12 -21.06 -39.65 -26.16
C HIS A 12 -21.55 -40.82 -25.30
N LYS A 13 -21.97 -41.92 -25.94
CA LYS A 13 -22.58 -43.07 -25.23
C LYS A 13 -21.62 -43.80 -24.27
N SER A 14 -20.32 -43.81 -24.57
CA SER A 14 -19.30 -44.57 -23.83
C SER A 14 -18.22 -43.74 -23.15
N LEU A 15 -18.12 -42.43 -23.43
CA LEU A 15 -17.10 -41.59 -22.82
C LEU A 15 -17.69 -40.87 -21.61
N LYS A 16 -16.90 -40.77 -20.54
CA LYS A 16 -17.25 -39.99 -19.35
C LYS A 16 -16.10 -39.05 -18.99
N PRO A 17 -16.40 -37.85 -18.46
CA PRO A 17 -15.36 -37.01 -17.87
C PRO A 17 -14.60 -37.75 -16.79
N ASN A 18 -13.29 -37.54 -16.73
CA ASN A 18 -12.41 -38.20 -15.76
C ASN A 18 -11.41 -37.20 -15.14
N ASN A 19 -10.50 -37.71 -14.30
CA ASN A 19 -9.51 -36.91 -13.57
C ASN A 19 -8.55 -36.11 -14.47
N PHE A 20 -8.42 -36.46 -15.76
CA PHE A 20 -7.61 -35.71 -16.74
C PHE A 20 -8.42 -34.65 -17.49
N THR A 21 -9.74 -34.82 -17.57
CA THR A 21 -10.63 -33.87 -18.25
C THR A 21 -10.69 -32.52 -17.54
N TYR A 22 -10.93 -32.54 -16.22
CA TYR A 22 -11.20 -31.34 -15.45
C TYR A 22 -10.01 -30.38 -15.29
N PRO A 23 -8.77 -30.84 -15.00
CA PRO A 23 -7.61 -29.95 -14.93
C PRO A 23 -7.43 -29.08 -16.18
N SER A 24 -7.61 -29.67 -17.36
CA SER A 24 -7.50 -28.96 -18.64
C SER A 24 -8.61 -27.91 -18.81
N LEU A 25 -9.83 -28.23 -18.37
CA LEU A 25 -10.95 -27.30 -18.44
C LEU A 25 -10.81 -26.15 -17.44
N PHE A 26 -10.40 -26.42 -16.20
CA PHE A 26 -10.13 -25.36 -15.22
C PHE A 26 -8.99 -24.45 -15.66
N LYS A 27 -7.96 -24.99 -16.31
CA LYS A 27 -6.89 -24.18 -16.92
C LYS A 27 -7.46 -23.23 -17.99
N ALA A 28 -8.42 -23.67 -18.80
CA ALA A 28 -9.11 -22.82 -19.77
C ALA A 28 -10.02 -21.77 -19.11
N CYS A 29 -10.59 -22.07 -17.94
CA CYS A 29 -11.39 -21.11 -17.14
C CYS A 29 -10.54 -20.12 -16.33
N GLY A 30 -9.22 -20.26 -16.34
CA GLY A 30 -8.30 -19.61 -15.41
C GLY A 30 -8.15 -18.09 -15.57
N SER A 31 -8.96 -17.44 -16.41
CA SER A 31 -8.99 -15.99 -16.65
C SER A 31 -10.42 -15.51 -16.94
N HIS A 32 -10.72 -14.26 -16.56
CA HIS A 32 -12.01 -13.59 -16.77
C HIS A 32 -12.44 -13.64 -18.26
N PRO A 33 -13.74 -13.81 -18.62
CA PRO A 33 -14.96 -13.82 -17.79
C PRO A 33 -15.51 -15.20 -17.41
N TRP A 34 -14.70 -16.26 -17.42
CA TRP A 34 -15.19 -17.66 -17.36
C TRP A 34 -15.46 -18.19 -15.94
N PHE A 35 -15.69 -17.31 -14.96
CA PHE A 35 -15.85 -17.71 -13.55
C PHE A 35 -17.06 -18.64 -13.35
N ASP A 36 -18.23 -18.27 -13.88
CA ASP A 36 -19.44 -19.07 -13.70
C ASP A 36 -19.36 -20.42 -14.43
N HIS A 37 -18.66 -20.46 -15.57
CA HIS A 37 -18.37 -21.71 -16.27
C HIS A 37 -17.47 -22.63 -15.43
N GLY A 38 -16.46 -22.08 -14.78
CA GLY A 38 -15.63 -22.84 -13.84
C GLY A 38 -16.40 -23.32 -12.61
N ARG A 39 -17.32 -22.53 -12.06
CA ARG A 39 -18.23 -22.98 -10.98
C ARG A 39 -19.12 -24.14 -11.43
N ALA A 40 -19.69 -24.07 -12.62
CA ALA A 40 -20.47 -25.16 -13.19
C ALA A 40 -19.61 -26.41 -13.45
N LEU A 41 -18.35 -26.26 -13.86
CA LEU A 41 -17.43 -27.40 -13.97
C LEU A 41 -17.11 -28.03 -12.62
N HIS A 42 -17.03 -27.24 -11.54
CA HIS A 42 -16.84 -27.78 -10.19
C HIS A 42 -18.04 -28.64 -9.75
N THR A 43 -19.28 -28.25 -10.07
CA THR A 43 -20.44 -29.12 -9.80
C THR A 43 -20.39 -30.43 -10.61
N HIS A 44 -19.85 -30.38 -11.83
CA HIS A 44 -19.64 -31.59 -12.63
C HIS A 44 -18.56 -32.50 -12.05
N VAL A 45 -17.51 -31.97 -11.40
CA VAL A 45 -16.54 -32.78 -10.63
C VAL A 45 -17.27 -33.60 -9.57
N PHE A 46 -18.12 -32.99 -8.76
CA PHE A 46 -18.92 -33.70 -7.76
C PHE A 46 -19.86 -34.75 -8.37
N LYS A 47 -20.42 -34.47 -9.55
CA LYS A 47 -21.39 -35.35 -10.22
C LYS A 47 -20.74 -36.59 -10.86
N PHE A 48 -19.57 -36.42 -11.47
CA PHE A 48 -18.98 -37.44 -12.35
C PHE A 48 -17.74 -38.11 -11.77
N LEU A 49 -17.11 -37.54 -10.74
CA LEU A 49 -15.98 -38.15 -10.04
C LEU A 49 -16.41 -38.56 -8.63
N GLU A 50 -15.90 -39.71 -8.17
CA GLU A 50 -16.10 -40.19 -6.81
C GLU A 50 -14.94 -39.74 -5.91
N PRO A 51 -15.20 -39.34 -4.66
CA PRO A 51 -14.13 -39.06 -3.69
C PRO A 51 -13.43 -40.36 -3.23
N PRO A 52 -12.14 -40.31 -2.86
CA PRO A 52 -11.28 -39.13 -2.80
C PRO A 52 -10.84 -38.65 -4.19
N TYR A 53 -10.88 -37.33 -4.41
CA TYR A 53 -10.44 -36.74 -5.66
C TYR A 53 -8.93 -36.86 -5.83
N ASP A 54 -8.51 -37.11 -7.06
CA ASP A 54 -7.09 -37.11 -7.42
C ASP A 54 -6.44 -35.72 -7.20
N HIS A 55 -5.16 -35.73 -6.82
CA HIS A 55 -4.37 -34.53 -6.52
C HIS A 55 -4.43 -33.48 -7.63
N PHE A 56 -4.40 -33.89 -8.91
CA PHE A 56 -4.44 -32.94 -10.02
C PHE A 56 -5.78 -32.21 -10.13
N VAL A 57 -6.89 -32.87 -9.80
CA VAL A 57 -8.23 -32.25 -9.77
C VAL A 57 -8.30 -31.25 -8.62
N GLN A 58 -7.84 -31.65 -7.43
CA GLN A 58 -7.80 -30.78 -6.25
C GLN A 58 -6.92 -29.53 -6.48
N ALA A 59 -5.71 -29.72 -7.01
CA ALA A 59 -4.78 -28.64 -7.35
C ALA A 59 -5.36 -27.67 -8.40
N SER A 60 -6.08 -28.20 -9.39
CA SER A 60 -6.70 -27.38 -10.44
C SER A 60 -7.87 -26.56 -9.92
N LEU A 61 -8.70 -27.13 -9.04
CA LEU A 61 -9.77 -26.42 -8.35
C LEU A 61 -9.21 -25.30 -7.47
N LEU A 62 -8.18 -25.60 -6.68
CA LEU A 62 -7.49 -24.62 -5.84
C LEU A 62 -6.96 -23.45 -6.68
N ASN A 63 -6.19 -23.73 -7.73
CA ASN A 63 -5.63 -22.69 -8.60
C ASN A 63 -6.73 -21.87 -9.30
N PHE A 64 -7.82 -22.50 -9.73
CA PHE A 64 -8.97 -21.80 -10.30
C PHE A 64 -9.55 -20.77 -9.30
N TYR A 65 -9.95 -21.20 -8.11
CA TYR A 65 -10.54 -20.30 -7.11
C TYR A 65 -9.55 -19.25 -6.58
N SER A 66 -8.26 -19.63 -6.46
CA SER A 66 -7.17 -18.74 -6.06
C SER A 66 -6.99 -17.57 -7.02
N ARG A 67 -7.15 -17.79 -8.33
CA ARG A 67 -7.04 -16.73 -9.36
C ARG A 67 -8.19 -15.73 -9.34
N TYR A 68 -9.38 -16.17 -8.92
CA TYR A 68 -10.55 -15.31 -8.75
C TYR A 68 -10.65 -14.69 -7.34
N GLY A 69 -9.62 -14.83 -6.51
CA GLY A 69 -9.57 -14.22 -5.18
C GLY A 69 -10.56 -14.80 -4.17
N LYS A 70 -11.10 -16.02 -4.40
CA LYS A 70 -12.00 -16.68 -3.45
C LYS A 70 -11.20 -17.35 -2.34
N LEU A 71 -10.62 -16.54 -1.45
CA LEU A 71 -9.64 -16.96 -0.46
C LEU A 71 -10.17 -18.02 0.51
N SER A 72 -11.33 -17.80 1.14
CA SER A 72 -11.88 -18.76 2.13
C SER A 72 -12.10 -20.14 1.50
N LEU A 73 -12.63 -20.19 0.28
CA LEU A 73 -12.81 -21.44 -0.46
C LEU A 73 -11.48 -22.05 -0.90
N SER A 74 -10.52 -21.22 -1.32
CA SER A 74 -9.18 -21.68 -1.68
C SER A 74 -8.47 -22.30 -0.48
N ARG A 75 -8.55 -21.68 0.71
CA ARG A 75 -7.98 -22.23 1.94
C ARG A 75 -8.67 -23.53 2.35
N TYR A 76 -9.99 -23.61 2.22
CA TYR A 76 -10.74 -24.84 2.47
C TYR A 76 -10.28 -25.98 1.55
N LEU A 77 -10.18 -25.74 0.24
CA LEU A 77 -9.71 -26.74 -0.72
C LEU A 77 -8.25 -27.13 -0.47
N PHE A 78 -7.39 -26.17 -0.12
CA PHE A 78 -5.99 -26.43 0.22
C PHE A 78 -5.86 -27.38 1.41
N ASN A 79 -6.63 -27.16 2.49
CA ASN A 79 -6.61 -28.01 3.68
C ASN A 79 -7.08 -29.45 3.43
N GLN A 80 -7.76 -29.73 2.31
CA GLN A 80 -8.16 -31.09 1.93
C GLN A 80 -7.08 -31.87 1.17
N ILE A 81 -5.99 -31.21 0.76
CA ILE A 81 -4.91 -31.84 0.01
C ILE A 81 -3.96 -32.49 1.02
N CYS A 82 -3.87 -33.82 1.02
CA CYS A 82 -3.08 -34.59 1.98
C CYS A 82 -1.55 -34.35 1.85
N LYS A 83 -1.08 -34.02 0.63
CA LYS A 83 0.34 -33.71 0.34
C LYS A 83 0.44 -32.58 -0.68
N PRO A 84 0.29 -31.31 -0.26
CA PRO A 84 0.36 -30.17 -1.17
C PRO A 84 1.77 -30.06 -1.78
N ASP A 85 1.82 -30.02 -3.11
CA ASP A 85 3.07 -29.79 -3.86
C ASP A 85 3.40 -28.30 -3.95
N LEU A 86 4.59 -27.98 -4.46
CA LEU A 86 5.05 -26.60 -4.65
C LEU A 86 4.09 -25.74 -5.47
N ALA A 87 3.39 -26.31 -6.46
CA ALA A 87 2.45 -25.56 -7.29
C ALA A 87 1.18 -25.18 -6.51
N THR A 88 0.68 -26.06 -5.66
CA THR A 88 -0.47 -25.77 -4.77
C THR A 88 -0.12 -24.74 -3.71
N TRP A 89 1.06 -24.84 -3.07
CA TRP A 89 1.58 -23.82 -2.15
C TRP A 89 1.70 -22.45 -2.83
N ASN A 90 2.31 -22.39 -4.01
CA ASN A 90 2.45 -21.15 -4.77
C ASN A 90 1.09 -20.57 -5.18
N SER A 91 0.10 -21.41 -5.49
CA SER A 91 -1.25 -20.96 -5.86
C SER A 91 -1.95 -20.27 -4.69
N ILE A 92 -1.90 -20.87 -3.50
CA ILE A 92 -2.54 -20.29 -2.31
C ILE A 92 -1.77 -19.06 -1.82
N LEU A 93 -0.43 -19.11 -1.74
CA LEU A 93 0.40 -17.94 -1.34
C LEU A 93 0.20 -16.76 -2.29
N ALA A 94 0.18 -17.00 -3.60
CA ALA A 94 -0.08 -15.94 -4.56
C ALA A 94 -1.51 -15.39 -4.45
N ALA A 95 -2.49 -16.21 -4.01
CA ALA A 95 -3.84 -15.73 -3.76
C ALA A 95 -3.85 -14.75 -2.59
N TYR A 96 -3.22 -15.11 -1.47
CA TYR A 96 -3.09 -14.23 -0.31
C TYR A 96 -2.29 -12.96 -0.65
N ALA A 97 -1.14 -13.09 -1.30
CA ALA A 97 -0.27 -11.97 -1.70
C ALA A 97 -0.93 -10.97 -2.68
N ARG A 98 -1.95 -11.40 -3.43
CA ARG A 98 -2.73 -10.51 -4.33
C ARG A 98 -3.77 -9.67 -3.59
N ASN A 99 -4.01 -9.94 -2.31
CA ASN A 99 -4.99 -9.20 -1.52
C ASN A 99 -4.26 -8.22 -0.59
N THR A 100 -4.75 -6.99 -0.54
CA THR A 100 -4.04 -5.86 0.08
C THR A 100 -4.42 -5.62 1.54
N SER A 101 -5.19 -6.51 2.18
CA SER A 101 -5.51 -6.34 3.60
C SER A 101 -4.34 -6.80 4.48
N ILE A 102 -4.16 -6.09 5.60
CA ILE A 102 -3.08 -6.37 6.56
C ILE A 102 -3.27 -7.78 7.16
N ASP A 103 -4.49 -8.13 7.56
CA ASP A 103 -4.81 -9.44 8.16
C ASP A 103 -4.44 -10.60 7.23
N LEU A 104 -4.77 -10.48 5.94
CA LEU A 104 -4.45 -11.51 4.94
C LEU A 104 -2.95 -11.57 4.65
N SER A 105 -2.25 -10.45 4.75
CA SER A 105 -0.80 -10.44 4.60
C SER A 105 -0.11 -11.17 5.76
N VAL A 106 -0.63 -11.02 6.98
CA VAL A 106 -0.16 -11.79 8.16
C VAL A 106 -0.44 -13.29 7.98
N ASP A 107 -1.65 -13.65 7.53
CA ASP A 107 -1.99 -15.05 7.21
C ASP A 107 -1.05 -15.66 6.16
N ALA A 108 -0.60 -14.85 5.19
CA ALA A 108 0.35 -15.30 4.16
C ALA A 108 1.72 -15.66 4.76
N LEU A 109 2.19 -14.92 5.78
CA LEU A 109 3.43 -15.25 6.50
C LEU A 109 3.28 -16.54 7.30
N PHE A 110 2.13 -16.76 7.95
CA PHE A 110 1.84 -18.03 8.64
C PHE A 110 1.81 -19.20 7.66
N LEU A 111 1.13 -19.03 6.53
CA LEU A 111 1.05 -20.04 5.46
C LEU A 111 2.44 -20.37 4.90
N PHE A 112 3.32 -19.36 4.76
CA PHE A 112 4.71 -19.60 4.35
C PHE A 112 5.48 -20.41 5.40
N ASN A 113 5.29 -20.13 6.69
CA ASN A 113 5.89 -20.93 7.76
C ASN A 113 5.38 -22.40 7.73
N GLU A 114 4.07 -22.61 7.48
CA GLU A 114 3.51 -23.96 7.28
C GLU A 114 4.15 -24.71 6.11
N MET A 115 4.42 -24.02 4.99
CA MET A 115 5.14 -24.57 3.84
C MET A 115 6.56 -25.03 4.22
N GLN A 116 7.28 -24.21 4.99
CA GLN A 116 8.64 -24.55 5.45
C GLN A 116 8.64 -25.75 6.39
N ASN A 117 7.68 -25.81 7.32
CA ASN A 117 7.51 -26.95 8.24
C ASN A 117 7.10 -28.22 7.50
N SER A 118 6.48 -28.09 6.33
CA SER A 118 6.18 -29.19 5.41
C SER A 118 7.38 -29.64 4.55
N LEU A 119 8.58 -29.06 4.78
CA LEU A 119 9.83 -29.35 4.08
C LEU A 119 9.78 -29.11 2.56
N ILE A 120 8.80 -28.35 2.07
CA ILE A 120 8.73 -27.95 0.66
C ILE A 120 9.63 -26.74 0.45
N ARG A 121 10.61 -26.85 -0.43
CA ARG A 121 11.57 -25.77 -0.71
C ARG A 121 10.92 -24.64 -1.52
N PRO A 122 10.93 -23.39 -1.02
CA PRO A 122 10.52 -22.23 -1.79
C PRO A 122 11.35 -22.05 -3.07
N ASN A 123 10.68 -21.70 -4.17
CA ASN A 123 11.31 -21.29 -5.43
C ASN A 123 11.13 -19.78 -5.68
N GLU A 124 11.57 -19.28 -6.84
CA GLU A 124 11.49 -17.86 -7.19
C GLU A 124 10.06 -17.32 -7.13
N VAL A 125 9.06 -18.13 -7.53
CA VAL A 125 7.65 -17.72 -7.47
C VAL A 125 7.18 -17.60 -6.03
N THR A 126 7.54 -18.55 -5.17
CA THR A 126 7.24 -18.49 -3.73
C THR A 126 7.85 -17.25 -3.10
N ILE A 127 9.12 -16.99 -3.40
CA ILE A 127 9.87 -15.88 -2.79
C ILE A 127 9.36 -14.53 -3.28
N VAL A 128 9.01 -14.37 -4.57
CA VAL A 128 8.39 -13.13 -5.06
C VAL A 128 7.06 -12.86 -4.35
N ALA A 129 6.22 -13.89 -4.12
CA ALA A 129 4.98 -13.72 -3.38
C ALA A 129 5.22 -13.31 -1.92
N LEU A 130 6.17 -13.96 -1.23
CA LEU A 130 6.56 -13.62 0.14
C LEU A 130 7.10 -12.19 0.23
N ILE A 131 8.00 -11.81 -0.67
CA ILE A 131 8.59 -10.47 -0.72
C ILE A 131 7.51 -9.41 -0.90
N GLY A 132 6.52 -9.63 -1.77
CA GLY A 132 5.39 -8.71 -1.96
C GLY A 132 4.59 -8.50 -0.67
N VAL A 133 4.28 -9.59 0.04
CA VAL A 133 3.60 -9.54 1.35
C VAL A 133 4.42 -8.75 2.36
N CYS A 134 5.72 -9.03 2.47
CA CYS A 134 6.61 -8.32 3.38
C CYS A 134 6.69 -6.82 3.04
N ALA A 135 6.72 -6.47 1.75
CA ALA A 135 6.74 -5.09 1.28
C ALA A 135 5.47 -4.34 1.70
N ASP A 136 4.30 -4.96 1.52
CA ASP A 136 3.02 -4.33 1.84
C ASP A 136 2.83 -4.15 3.35
N LEU A 137 3.26 -5.13 4.16
CA LEU A 137 3.30 -5.05 5.63
C LEU A 137 4.41 -4.14 6.17
N GLY A 138 5.42 -3.82 5.37
CA GLY A 138 6.65 -3.20 5.83
C GLY A 138 7.48 -4.10 6.76
N ALA A 139 7.31 -5.41 6.66
CA ALA A 139 7.97 -6.45 7.46
C ALA A 139 9.42 -6.67 6.98
N LEU A 140 10.33 -5.79 7.42
CA LEU A 140 11.69 -5.72 6.90
C LEU A 140 12.49 -6.96 7.29
N SER A 141 12.36 -7.48 8.52
CA SER A 141 13.16 -8.64 8.94
C SER A 141 12.86 -9.89 8.10
N GLN A 142 11.58 -10.18 7.86
CA GLN A 142 11.13 -11.29 7.02
C GLN A 142 11.52 -11.06 5.55
N GLY A 143 11.45 -9.81 5.06
CA GLY A 143 11.94 -9.44 3.74
C GLY A 143 13.45 -9.66 3.57
N THR A 144 14.26 -9.27 4.55
CA THR A 144 15.71 -9.50 4.53
C THR A 144 16.06 -10.98 4.63
N TRP A 145 15.30 -11.75 5.40
CA TRP A 145 15.41 -13.20 5.42
C TRP A 145 15.13 -13.80 4.04
N ALA A 146 14.08 -13.35 3.35
CA ALA A 146 13.75 -13.82 2.01
C ALA A 146 14.86 -13.50 1.01
N HIS A 147 15.44 -12.30 1.08
CA HIS A 147 16.61 -11.94 0.27
C HIS A 147 17.82 -12.84 0.58
N ALA A 148 18.14 -13.06 1.86
CA ALA A 148 19.22 -13.97 2.26
C ALA A 148 18.98 -15.40 1.77
N TYR A 149 17.72 -15.87 1.76
CA TYR A 149 17.35 -17.18 1.23
C TYR A 149 17.61 -17.27 -0.29
N VAL A 150 17.31 -16.23 -1.07
CA VAL A 150 17.64 -16.17 -2.51
C VAL A 150 19.12 -16.41 -2.74
N LEU A 151 19.96 -15.70 -1.99
CA LEU A 151 21.42 -15.78 -2.12
C LEU A 151 21.96 -17.16 -1.69
N ARG A 152 21.50 -17.68 -0.54
CA ARG A 152 21.98 -18.97 0.00
C ARG A 152 21.52 -20.18 -0.80
N SER A 153 20.33 -20.09 -1.40
CA SER A 153 19.74 -21.19 -2.17
C SER A 153 20.13 -21.18 -3.64
N ASN A 154 21.06 -20.31 -4.04
CA ASN A 154 21.46 -20.10 -5.44
C ASN A 154 20.25 -19.87 -6.38
N LEU A 155 19.19 -19.24 -5.87
CA LEU A 155 18.07 -18.83 -6.71
C LEU A 155 18.53 -17.71 -7.62
N ARG A 156 18.06 -17.72 -8.88
CA ARG A 156 18.48 -16.70 -9.84
C ARG A 156 17.90 -15.36 -9.42
N LEU A 157 18.76 -14.37 -9.19
CA LEU A 157 18.36 -12.95 -9.14
C LEU A 157 17.99 -12.48 -10.55
N ASN A 158 16.87 -12.99 -11.03
CA ASN A 158 16.28 -12.59 -12.30
C ASN A 158 15.48 -11.29 -12.12
N ARG A 159 15.01 -10.71 -13.23
CA ARG A 159 14.22 -9.47 -13.21
C ARG A 159 13.02 -9.48 -12.27
N PHE A 160 12.36 -10.62 -12.07
CA PHE A 160 11.17 -10.72 -11.21
C PHE A 160 11.55 -10.66 -9.74
N VAL A 161 12.56 -11.44 -9.33
CA VAL A 161 13.08 -11.40 -7.96
C VAL A 161 13.73 -10.05 -7.66
N GLY A 162 14.51 -9.52 -8.60
CA GLY A 162 15.13 -8.20 -8.50
C GLY A 162 14.12 -7.07 -8.31
N THR A 163 13.10 -7.00 -9.18
CA THR A 163 12.03 -6.00 -9.07
C THR A 163 11.27 -6.11 -7.75
N ALA A 164 10.97 -7.34 -7.30
CA ALA A 164 10.30 -7.56 -6.01
C ALA A 164 11.17 -7.08 -4.83
N LEU A 165 12.48 -7.34 -4.86
CA LEU A 165 13.41 -6.87 -3.82
C LEU A 165 13.54 -5.34 -3.80
N ILE A 166 13.53 -4.69 -4.96
CA ILE A 166 13.50 -3.21 -5.05
C ILE A 166 12.22 -2.68 -4.38
N ASP A 167 11.05 -3.24 -4.70
CA ASP A 167 9.76 -2.84 -4.11
C ASP A 167 9.73 -3.08 -2.59
N LEU A 168 10.25 -4.22 -2.12
CA LEU A 168 10.41 -4.52 -0.71
C LEU A 168 11.23 -3.46 0.02
N TYR A 169 12.46 -3.23 -0.42
CA TYR A 169 13.33 -2.31 0.30
C TYR A 169 12.79 -0.88 0.26
N ALA A 170 12.18 -0.45 -0.85
CA ALA A 170 11.49 0.83 -0.92
C ALA A 170 10.32 0.89 0.08
N LYS A 171 9.38 -0.06 0.06
CA LYS A 171 8.20 -0.06 0.95
C LYS A 171 8.49 -0.41 2.42
N CYS A 172 9.70 -0.86 2.73
CA CYS A 172 10.22 -1.03 4.08
C CYS A 172 11.09 0.16 4.55
N GLY A 173 11.10 1.28 3.82
CA GLY A 173 11.80 2.49 4.24
C GLY A 173 13.32 2.46 4.03
N CYS A 174 13.85 1.52 3.25
CA CYS A 174 15.27 1.31 2.99
C CYS A 174 15.63 1.58 1.52
N VAL A 175 15.35 2.80 1.04
CA VAL A 175 15.54 3.17 -0.38
C VAL A 175 16.97 3.01 -0.87
N ASP A 176 17.96 3.13 0.01
CA ASP A 176 19.37 2.90 -0.35
C ASP A 176 19.64 1.44 -0.69
N LEU A 177 19.04 0.49 0.03
CA LEU A 177 19.12 -0.94 -0.31
C LEU A 177 18.36 -1.24 -1.60
N ALA A 178 17.24 -0.56 -1.86
CA ALA A 178 16.51 -0.68 -3.12
C ALA A 178 17.39 -0.23 -4.30
N ASN A 179 18.10 0.90 -4.16
CA ASN A 179 19.07 1.38 -5.16
C ASN A 179 20.21 0.37 -5.37
N GLN A 180 20.76 -0.19 -4.30
CA GLN A 180 21.84 -1.19 -4.40
C GLN A 180 21.39 -2.44 -5.18
N VAL A 181 20.18 -2.96 -4.88
CA VAL A 181 19.62 -4.09 -5.63
C VAL A 181 19.42 -3.71 -7.10
N PHE A 182 18.85 -2.53 -7.37
CA PHE A 182 18.66 -2.04 -8.73
C PHE A 182 19.99 -1.98 -9.49
N ASP A 183 21.02 -1.38 -8.93
CA ASP A 183 22.33 -1.25 -9.57
C ASP A 183 22.96 -2.61 -9.89
N GLN A 184 22.81 -3.60 -9.01
CA GLN A 184 23.32 -4.96 -9.19
C GLN A 184 22.59 -5.78 -10.28
N LEU A 185 21.41 -5.36 -10.75
CA LEU A 185 20.71 -6.10 -11.79
C LEU A 185 21.44 -6.02 -13.14
N PRO A 186 21.79 -7.16 -13.76
CA PRO A 186 22.55 -7.19 -15.01
C PRO A 186 21.76 -6.66 -16.20
N HIS A 187 20.44 -6.86 -16.19
CA HIS A 187 19.52 -6.36 -17.21
C HIS A 187 18.33 -5.71 -16.50
N LYS A 188 18.14 -4.42 -16.76
CA LYS A 188 17.05 -3.61 -16.20
C LYS A 188 16.02 -3.41 -17.30
N ASP A 189 14.79 -3.85 -17.06
CA ASP A 189 13.66 -3.60 -17.94
C ASP A 189 12.76 -2.49 -17.36
N THR A 190 11.71 -2.14 -18.08
CA THR A 190 10.73 -1.12 -17.67
C THR A 190 10.16 -1.39 -16.27
N LEU A 191 9.97 -2.65 -15.88
CA LEU A 191 9.46 -2.99 -14.54
C LEU A 191 10.45 -2.65 -13.43
N CYS A 192 11.74 -2.95 -13.63
CA CYS A 192 12.79 -2.61 -12.68
C CYS A 192 12.90 -1.09 -12.50
N TYR A 193 12.88 -0.34 -13.61
CA TYR A 193 12.89 1.12 -13.61
C TYR A 193 11.66 1.69 -12.88
N ASN A 194 10.47 1.19 -13.19
CA ASN A 194 9.22 1.63 -12.57
C ASN A 194 9.22 1.41 -11.04
N ALA A 195 9.73 0.26 -10.57
CA ALA A 195 9.84 -0.03 -9.15
C ALA A 195 10.79 0.96 -8.44
N MET A 196 11.95 1.26 -9.03
CA MET A 196 12.92 2.18 -8.44
C MET A 196 12.44 3.64 -8.49
N ILE A 197 11.88 4.10 -9.62
CA ILE A 197 11.30 5.45 -9.76
C ILE A 197 10.16 5.64 -8.74
N ARG A 198 9.27 4.66 -8.60
CA ARG A 198 8.22 4.67 -7.57
C ARG A 198 8.79 4.75 -6.17
N GLY A 199 9.82 3.95 -5.87
CA GLY A 199 10.53 3.99 -4.59
C GLY A 199 11.09 5.39 -4.30
N LEU A 200 11.75 6.02 -5.26
CA LEU A 200 12.25 7.40 -5.12
C LEU A 200 11.10 8.40 -4.88
N ALA A 201 9.98 8.26 -5.61
CA ALA A 201 8.81 9.12 -5.50
C ALA A 201 8.18 9.09 -4.10
N ILE A 202 7.94 7.91 -3.55
CA ILE A 202 7.33 7.76 -2.22
C ILE A 202 8.32 8.16 -1.10
N HIS A 203 9.62 8.23 -1.37
CA HIS A 203 10.63 8.71 -0.43
C HIS A 203 10.90 10.22 -0.49
N GLY A 204 10.25 10.95 -1.41
CA GLY A 204 10.48 12.37 -1.62
C GLY A 204 11.69 12.71 -2.47
N HIS A 205 12.29 11.74 -3.14
CA HIS A 205 13.44 11.95 -4.02
C HIS A 205 13.01 12.22 -5.46
N GLY A 206 12.06 13.15 -5.64
CA GLY A 206 11.43 13.42 -6.93
C GLY A 206 12.41 13.80 -8.04
N ARG A 207 13.45 14.60 -7.74
CA ARG A 207 14.49 14.94 -8.74
C ARG A 207 15.28 13.71 -9.20
N LYS A 208 15.72 12.87 -8.26
CA LYS A 208 16.40 11.60 -8.59
C LYS A 208 15.51 10.68 -9.42
N ALA A 209 14.19 10.70 -9.19
CA ALA A 209 13.23 9.92 -9.96
C ALA A 209 13.13 10.39 -11.42
N VAL A 210 13.14 11.71 -11.65
CA VAL A 210 13.20 12.31 -13.00
C VAL A 210 14.53 12.01 -13.68
N ASP A 211 15.65 12.14 -12.96
CA ASP A 211 16.98 11.82 -13.50
C ASP A 211 17.06 10.33 -13.92
N LEU A 212 16.46 9.43 -13.14
CA LEU A 212 16.41 8.00 -13.44
C LEU A 212 15.50 7.70 -14.64
N PHE A 213 14.42 8.45 -14.84
CA PHE A 213 13.59 8.38 -16.03
C PHE A 213 14.34 8.85 -17.29
N ASP A 214 15.12 9.92 -17.20
CA ASP A 214 15.95 10.35 -18.33
C ASP A 214 17.05 9.34 -18.65
N LYS A 215 17.66 8.71 -17.63
CA LYS A 215 18.59 7.59 -17.82
C LYS A 215 17.92 6.41 -18.53
N MET A 216 16.71 6.01 -18.12
CA MET A 216 15.93 4.94 -18.75
C MET A 216 15.75 5.20 -20.25
N ARG A 217 15.41 6.43 -20.63
CA ARG A 217 15.24 6.86 -22.03
C ARG A 217 16.56 6.81 -22.79
N TRP A 218 17.65 7.28 -22.17
CA TRP A 218 18.98 7.28 -22.78
C TRP A 218 19.51 5.86 -23.03
N GLU A 219 19.21 4.92 -22.15
CA GLU A 219 19.53 3.49 -22.32
C GLU A 219 18.61 2.77 -23.33
N GLY A 220 17.65 3.48 -23.94
CA GLY A 220 16.73 2.92 -24.93
C GLY A 220 15.63 2.03 -24.35
N VAL A 221 15.42 2.05 -23.03
CA VAL A 221 14.32 1.33 -22.38
C VAL A 221 13.05 2.15 -22.55
N ARG A 222 12.06 1.59 -23.26
CA ARG A 222 10.83 2.32 -23.62
C ARG A 222 9.93 2.55 -22.38
N PRO A 223 9.56 3.81 -22.07
CA PRO A 223 8.54 4.11 -21.08
C PRO A 223 7.17 3.52 -21.46
N ASP A 224 6.47 2.98 -20.46
CA ASP A 224 5.09 2.54 -20.55
C ASP A 224 4.15 3.47 -19.77
N ASP A 225 2.85 3.16 -19.75
CA ASP A 225 1.86 3.96 -19.03
C ASP A 225 2.16 4.02 -17.53
N VAL A 226 2.65 2.92 -16.94
CA VAL A 226 3.04 2.88 -15.53
C VAL A 226 4.24 3.79 -15.25
N THR A 227 5.20 3.87 -16.17
CA THR A 227 6.39 4.72 -16.07
C THR A 227 5.99 6.19 -15.91
N LEU A 228 5.08 6.66 -16.76
CA LEU A 228 4.68 8.06 -16.79
C LEU A 228 3.87 8.42 -15.52
N VAL A 229 3.04 7.52 -15.02
CA VAL A 229 2.38 7.66 -13.71
C VAL A 229 3.40 7.84 -12.59
N VAL A 230 4.40 6.96 -12.47
CA VAL A 230 5.35 7.03 -11.33
C VAL A 230 6.25 8.26 -11.37
N VAL A 231 6.63 8.72 -12.56
CA VAL A 231 7.39 9.97 -12.74
C VAL A 231 6.53 11.18 -12.37
N MET A 232 5.28 11.23 -12.82
CA MET A 232 4.37 12.33 -12.48
C MET A 232 4.04 12.36 -10.98
N CYS A 233 3.83 11.21 -10.33
CA CYS A 233 3.71 11.12 -8.87
C CYS A 233 4.97 11.67 -8.17
N ALA A 234 6.15 11.36 -8.69
CA ALA A 234 7.41 11.88 -8.15
C ALA A 234 7.43 13.41 -8.23
N CYS A 235 7.06 13.98 -9.37
CA CYS A 235 6.94 15.44 -9.55
C CYS A 235 5.91 16.05 -8.59
N ALA A 236 4.75 15.40 -8.40
CA ALA A 236 3.69 15.84 -7.50
C ALA A 236 4.15 15.94 -6.06
N HIS A 237 5.02 15.04 -5.61
CA HIS A 237 5.51 14.98 -4.23
C HIS A 237 6.62 15.98 -3.90
N VAL A 238 7.18 16.67 -4.90
CA VAL A 238 8.24 17.70 -4.71
C VAL A 238 7.93 19.03 -5.41
N GLY A 239 6.75 19.17 -6.02
CA GLY A 239 6.30 20.43 -6.64
C GLY A 239 6.95 20.74 -7.99
N LEU A 240 7.44 19.74 -8.72
CA LEU A 240 8.00 19.91 -10.08
C LEU A 240 6.86 19.98 -11.11
N VAL A 241 6.07 21.05 -11.08
CA VAL A 241 4.84 21.18 -11.87
C VAL A 241 5.12 21.13 -13.38
N GLU A 242 6.13 21.85 -13.83
CA GLU A 242 6.44 21.95 -15.25
C GLU A 242 6.98 20.63 -15.83
N GLU A 243 7.82 19.92 -15.08
CA GLU A 243 8.29 18.58 -15.47
C GLU A 243 7.15 17.55 -15.49
N GLY A 244 6.24 17.60 -14.51
CA GLY A 244 5.07 16.73 -14.48
C GLY A 244 4.11 16.97 -15.64
N LEU A 245 3.89 18.24 -16.02
CA LEU A 245 3.06 18.62 -17.16
C LEU A 245 3.69 18.18 -18.49
N LYS A 246 4.99 18.45 -18.69
CA LYS A 246 5.73 17.97 -19.87
C LYS A 246 5.67 16.45 -20.02
N CYS A 247 5.76 15.72 -18.91
CA CYS A 247 5.64 14.26 -18.91
C CYS A 247 4.25 13.84 -19.43
N PHE A 248 3.18 14.48 -18.96
CA PHE A 248 1.82 14.20 -19.42
C PHE A 248 1.61 14.53 -20.90
N GLU A 249 2.06 15.70 -21.37
CA GLU A 249 1.96 16.12 -22.78
C GLU A 249 2.69 15.14 -23.71
N SER A 250 3.87 14.66 -23.28
CA SER A 250 4.67 13.69 -24.05
C SER A 250 4.01 12.31 -24.21
N MET A 251 3.00 11.98 -23.40
CA MET A 251 2.33 10.67 -23.46
C MET A 251 1.84 10.35 -24.87
N LYS A 252 1.05 11.25 -25.45
CA LYS A 252 0.44 11.05 -26.76
C LYS A 252 1.41 11.39 -27.88
N GLU A 253 2.10 12.52 -27.76
CA GLU A 253 2.94 13.06 -28.83
C GLU A 253 4.22 12.26 -29.07
N VAL A 254 4.84 11.76 -28.00
CA VAL A 254 6.14 11.06 -28.07
C VAL A 254 5.98 9.56 -27.93
N TYR A 255 5.14 9.09 -27.01
CA TYR A 255 5.04 7.66 -26.69
C TYR A 255 3.87 6.94 -27.36
N GLY A 256 2.89 7.69 -27.90
CA GLY A 256 1.65 7.14 -28.47
C GLY A 256 0.76 6.47 -27.41
N ILE A 257 0.86 6.91 -26.15
CA ILE A 257 0.10 6.40 -25.02
C ILE A 257 -1.08 7.34 -24.76
N GLU A 258 -2.29 6.81 -24.80
CA GLU A 258 -3.49 7.59 -24.44
C GLU A 258 -3.60 7.75 -22.91
N PRO A 259 -3.80 8.98 -22.40
CA PRO A 259 -3.97 9.21 -20.97
C PRO A 259 -5.15 8.45 -20.35
N LYS A 260 -4.87 7.75 -19.25
CA LYS A 260 -5.85 7.03 -18.41
C LYS A 260 -6.15 7.78 -17.11
N LEU A 261 -7.12 7.28 -16.33
CA LEU A 261 -7.52 7.84 -15.04
C LEU A 261 -6.34 8.12 -14.10
N GLU A 262 -5.37 7.21 -14.05
CA GLU A 262 -4.20 7.30 -13.18
C GLU A 262 -3.33 8.51 -13.52
N HIS A 263 -3.20 8.85 -14.81
CA HIS A 263 -2.40 9.97 -15.29
C HIS A 263 -3.06 11.31 -14.96
N TYR A 264 -4.36 11.43 -15.20
CA TYR A 264 -5.14 12.60 -14.78
C TYR A 264 -5.11 12.76 -13.26
N GLY A 265 -5.21 11.66 -12.51
CA GLY A 265 -5.07 11.67 -11.05
C GLY A 265 -3.74 12.27 -10.59
N CYS A 266 -2.65 11.94 -11.26
CA CYS A 266 -1.34 12.52 -10.96
C CYS A 266 -1.28 14.02 -11.27
N LEU A 267 -1.87 14.50 -12.39
CA LEU A 267 -1.93 15.94 -12.69
C LEU A 267 -2.79 16.70 -11.67
N VAL A 268 -3.94 16.15 -11.30
CA VAL A 268 -4.84 16.77 -10.31
C VAL A 268 -4.15 16.87 -8.95
N ASP A 269 -3.44 15.82 -8.52
CA ASP A 269 -2.64 15.86 -7.29
C ASP A 269 -1.49 16.89 -7.39
N LEU A 270 -0.77 16.94 -8.52
CA LEU A 270 0.31 17.89 -8.77
C LEU A 270 -0.17 19.34 -8.69
N PHE A 271 -1.20 19.71 -9.44
CA PHE A 271 -1.79 21.05 -9.42
C PHE A 271 -2.42 21.37 -8.07
N GLY A 272 -3.10 20.39 -7.48
CA GLY A 272 -3.76 20.50 -6.19
C GLY A 272 -2.79 20.82 -5.05
N ARG A 273 -1.60 20.21 -5.03
CA ARG A 273 -0.53 20.50 -4.05
C ARG A 273 0.17 21.83 -4.31
N ALA A 274 0.28 22.23 -5.57
CA ALA A 274 0.91 23.47 -5.98
C ALA A 274 0.02 24.73 -5.83
N GLY A 275 -1.23 24.58 -5.38
CA GLY A 275 -2.19 25.69 -5.28
C GLY A 275 -2.83 26.10 -6.61
N ARG A 276 -2.56 25.39 -7.71
CA ARG A 276 -3.15 25.62 -9.04
C ARG A 276 -4.54 24.97 -9.14
N VAL A 277 -5.41 25.26 -8.16
CA VAL A 277 -6.68 24.56 -7.94
C VAL A 277 -7.62 24.64 -9.15
N ARG A 278 -7.67 25.79 -9.83
CA ARG A 278 -8.51 25.97 -11.04
C ARG A 278 -8.09 25.03 -12.17
N GLU A 279 -6.78 24.82 -12.34
CA GLU A 279 -6.26 23.92 -13.36
C GLU A 279 -6.53 22.46 -12.99
N ALA A 280 -6.43 22.12 -11.69
CA ALA A 280 -6.84 20.81 -11.20
C ALA A 280 -8.32 20.51 -11.51
N GLU A 281 -9.22 21.48 -11.28
CA GLU A 281 -10.64 21.34 -11.64
C GLU A 281 -10.86 21.21 -13.15
N GLU A 282 -10.14 22.00 -13.95
CA GLU A 282 -10.23 21.95 -15.42
C GLU A 282 -9.80 20.58 -15.95
N MET A 283 -8.73 19.98 -15.40
CA MET A 283 -8.31 18.63 -15.78
C MET A 283 -9.40 17.58 -15.53
N VAL A 284 -10.14 17.70 -14.42
CA VAL A 284 -11.27 16.80 -14.10
C VAL A 284 -12.46 17.03 -15.03
N ARG A 285 -12.64 18.23 -15.58
CA ARG A 285 -13.70 18.52 -16.56
C ARG A 285 -13.34 18.04 -17.97
N MET A 286 -12.08 18.18 -18.35
CA MET A 286 -11.59 17.88 -19.71
C MET A 286 -11.30 16.40 -19.96
N MET A 287 -11.17 15.59 -18.91
CA MET A 287 -10.89 14.16 -19.06
C MET A 287 -12.01 13.43 -19.82
N PRO A 288 -11.69 12.50 -20.74
CA PRO A 288 -12.68 11.83 -21.59
C PRO A 288 -13.45 10.71 -20.86
N MET A 289 -13.10 10.41 -19.61
CA MET A 289 -13.71 9.37 -18.79
C MET A 289 -14.32 9.96 -17.51
N LYS A 290 -15.16 9.18 -16.80
CA LYS A 290 -15.75 9.65 -15.54
C LYS A 290 -14.69 9.69 -14.42
N PRO A 291 -14.62 10.76 -13.62
CA PRO A 291 -13.70 10.82 -12.49
C PRO A 291 -14.02 9.75 -11.45
N ASN A 292 -12.98 9.12 -10.89
CA ASN A 292 -13.10 8.15 -9.80
C ASN A 292 -12.87 8.83 -8.43
N ALA A 293 -12.99 8.05 -7.36
CA ALA A 293 -12.83 8.57 -6.00
C ALA A 293 -11.41 9.10 -5.70
N VAL A 294 -10.37 8.60 -6.36
CA VAL A 294 -8.99 9.07 -6.17
C VAL A 294 -8.83 10.52 -6.60
N LEU A 295 -9.40 10.90 -7.76
CA LEU A 295 -9.34 12.28 -8.26
C LEU A 295 -10.10 13.24 -7.33
N TRP A 296 -11.31 12.88 -6.91
CA TRP A 296 -12.07 13.71 -5.98
C TRP A 296 -11.43 13.81 -4.59
N ARG A 297 -10.78 12.74 -4.09
CA ARG A 297 -9.99 12.79 -2.85
C ARG A 297 -8.79 13.74 -2.99
N SER A 298 -8.15 13.80 -4.16
CA SER A 298 -7.05 14.73 -4.43
C SER A 298 -7.53 16.18 -4.42
N LEU A 299 -8.67 16.48 -5.05
CA LEU A 299 -9.30 17.81 -5.00
C LEU A 299 -9.75 18.20 -3.58
N LEU A 300 -10.32 17.28 -2.81
CA LEU A 300 -10.69 17.51 -1.41
C LEU A 300 -9.45 17.80 -0.54
N GLY A 301 -8.35 17.10 -0.79
CA GLY A 301 -7.05 17.37 -0.16
C GLY A 301 -6.50 18.76 -0.49
N ALA A 302 -6.57 19.16 -1.77
CA ALA A 302 -6.16 20.48 -2.24
C ALA A 302 -7.04 21.60 -1.67
N SER A 303 -8.35 21.36 -1.59
CA SER A 303 -9.32 22.24 -0.93
C SER A 303 -8.93 22.52 0.52
N ARG A 304 -8.58 21.49 1.30
CA ARG A 304 -8.06 21.68 2.66
C ARG A 304 -6.77 22.50 2.66
N LEU A 305 -5.81 22.15 1.79
CA LEU A 305 -4.49 22.76 1.79
C LEU A 305 -4.53 24.27 1.45
N HIS A 306 -5.44 24.66 0.54
CA HIS A 306 -5.53 26.03 0.03
C HIS A 306 -6.78 26.79 0.50
N GLY A 307 -7.59 26.19 1.38
CA GLY A 307 -8.77 26.84 1.96
C GLY A 307 -9.93 27.07 0.99
N ASN A 308 -10.03 26.32 -0.11
CA ASN A 308 -11.12 26.44 -1.08
C ASN A 308 -12.32 25.58 -0.64
N LEU A 309 -13.21 26.15 0.16
CA LEU A 309 -14.36 25.41 0.72
C LEU A 309 -15.32 24.88 -0.34
N GLU A 310 -15.64 25.69 -1.36
CA GLU A 310 -16.60 25.33 -2.41
C GLU A 310 -16.18 24.06 -3.14
N LEU A 311 -14.90 23.97 -3.52
CA LEU A 311 -14.34 22.76 -4.11
C LEU A 311 -14.44 21.55 -3.17
N GLY A 312 -14.22 21.75 -1.87
CA GLY A 312 -14.30 20.70 -0.86
C GLY A 312 -15.72 20.12 -0.74
N GLU A 313 -16.74 20.97 -0.76
CA GLU A 313 -18.15 20.54 -0.73
C GLU A 313 -18.53 19.75 -1.98
N VAL A 314 -18.13 20.23 -3.16
CA VAL A 314 -18.35 19.53 -4.43
C VAL A 314 -17.65 18.17 -4.45
N ALA A 315 -16.38 18.13 -4.04
CA ALA A 315 -15.61 16.91 -4.01
C ALA A 315 -16.22 15.87 -3.05
N LEU A 316 -16.64 16.26 -1.84
CA LEU A 316 -17.28 15.33 -0.91
C LEU A 316 -18.59 14.78 -1.48
N LYS A 317 -19.42 15.62 -2.11
CA LYS A 317 -20.69 15.17 -2.70
C LYS A 317 -20.49 14.03 -3.69
N HIS A 318 -19.46 14.13 -4.54
CA HIS A 318 -19.11 13.04 -5.47
C HIS A 318 -18.52 11.83 -4.75
N LEU A 319 -17.70 12.02 -3.71
CA LEU A 319 -17.11 10.93 -2.94
C LEU A 319 -18.15 10.08 -2.21
N ILE A 320 -19.19 10.70 -1.64
CA ILE A 320 -20.28 9.97 -0.97
C ILE A 320 -21.04 9.09 -1.96
N GLN A 321 -21.19 9.51 -3.21
CA GLN A 321 -21.84 8.70 -4.25
C GLN A 321 -20.99 7.52 -4.70
N LEU A 322 -19.66 7.63 -4.61
CA LEU A 322 -18.71 6.62 -5.10
C LEU A 322 -18.29 5.62 -4.01
N GLU A 323 -18.00 6.10 -2.81
CA GLU A 323 -17.43 5.33 -1.69
C GLU A 323 -18.00 5.86 -0.35
N PRO A 324 -19.32 5.68 -0.09
CA PRO A 324 -19.98 6.19 1.11
C PRO A 324 -19.37 5.67 2.41
N GLU A 325 -18.73 4.50 2.39
CA GLU A 325 -18.10 3.82 3.53
C GLU A 325 -16.77 4.43 3.99
N THR A 326 -16.18 5.34 3.20
CA THR A 326 -14.84 5.87 3.49
C THR A 326 -14.89 7.04 4.48
N SER A 327 -14.68 6.73 5.77
CA SER A 327 -14.70 7.71 6.89
C SER A 327 -13.80 8.93 6.67
N GLY A 328 -12.63 8.74 6.05
CA GLY A 328 -11.65 9.80 5.81
C GLY A 328 -12.18 10.99 5.00
N ASN A 329 -13.14 10.76 4.09
CA ASN A 329 -13.72 11.80 3.24
C ASN A 329 -14.55 12.78 4.08
N TYR A 330 -15.42 12.24 4.95
CA TYR A 330 -16.25 13.04 5.86
C TYR A 330 -15.40 13.79 6.87
N VAL A 331 -14.41 13.11 7.47
CA VAL A 331 -13.51 13.72 8.45
C VAL A 331 -12.75 14.89 7.82
N LEU A 332 -12.30 14.75 6.57
CA LEU A 332 -11.55 15.80 5.89
C LEU A 332 -12.38 17.07 5.67
N LEU A 333 -13.62 16.98 5.18
CA LEU A 333 -14.48 18.17 5.05
C LEU A 333 -14.93 18.72 6.41
N SER A 334 -15.26 17.84 7.35
CA SER A 334 -15.56 18.24 8.74
C SER A 334 -14.41 19.06 9.33
N ASN A 335 -13.17 18.67 9.05
CA ASN A 335 -11.99 19.40 9.49
C ASN A 335 -11.84 20.77 8.80
N ILE A 336 -12.17 20.88 7.51
CA ILE A 336 -12.20 22.16 6.80
C ILE A 336 -13.22 23.09 7.47
N TYR A 337 -14.45 22.64 7.74
CA TYR A 337 -15.46 23.44 8.44
C TYR A 337 -15.03 23.87 9.84
N ALA A 338 -14.42 22.97 10.60
CA ALA A 338 -13.91 23.29 11.93
C ALA A 338 -12.83 24.39 11.87
N SER A 339 -11.94 24.36 10.86
CA SER A 339 -10.88 25.36 10.71
C SER A 339 -11.38 26.79 10.46
N ILE A 340 -12.64 26.94 9.99
CA ILE A 340 -13.33 28.21 9.76
C ILE A 340 -14.47 28.45 10.76
N ASN A 341 -14.48 27.72 11.89
CA ASN A 341 -15.45 27.85 12.99
C ASN A 341 -16.93 27.60 12.59
N ARG A 342 -17.20 26.80 11.56
CA ARG A 342 -18.57 26.41 11.14
C ARG A 342 -19.01 25.12 11.84
N TRP A 343 -19.23 25.17 13.15
CA TRP A 343 -19.54 23.99 13.99
C TRP A 343 -20.88 23.31 13.67
N ASP A 344 -21.85 24.05 13.14
CA ASP A 344 -23.11 23.47 12.67
C ASP A 344 -22.88 22.55 11.46
N ASP A 345 -22.02 22.95 10.53
CA ASP A 345 -21.63 22.12 9.38
C ASP A 345 -20.82 20.89 9.81
N VAL A 346 -19.91 21.04 10.78
CA VAL A 346 -19.20 19.92 11.41
C VAL A 346 -20.21 18.88 11.93
N SER A 347 -21.21 19.34 12.66
CA SER A 347 -22.26 18.49 13.22
C SER A 347 -23.09 17.81 12.12
N ARG A 348 -23.42 18.53 11.04
CA ARG A 348 -24.13 17.97 9.87
C ARG A 348 -23.33 16.87 9.19
N VAL A 349 -22.04 17.09 8.89
CA VAL A 349 -21.19 16.10 8.22
C VAL A 349 -20.97 14.87 9.11
N ARG A 350 -20.78 15.05 10.42
CA ARG A 350 -20.66 13.93 11.37
C ARG A 350 -21.95 13.13 11.50
N LYS A 351 -23.11 13.81 11.48
CA LYS A 351 -24.41 13.13 11.45
C LYS A 351 -24.57 12.33 10.15
N LEU A 352 -24.24 12.93 9.00
CA LEU A 352 -24.28 12.25 7.71
C LEU A 352 -23.39 11.00 7.68
N MET A 353 -22.19 11.07 8.27
CA MET A 353 -21.28 9.93 8.41
C MET A 353 -21.92 8.79 9.22
N LYS A 354 -22.57 9.12 10.34
CA LYS A 354 -23.30 8.14 11.18
C LYS A 354 -24.53 7.57 10.48
N ASP A 355 -25.28 8.40 9.74
CA ASP A 355 -26.47 7.97 8.99
C ASP A 355 -26.11 6.95 7.90
N HIS A 356 -24.86 6.98 7.38
CA HIS A 356 -24.32 5.97 6.46
C HIS A 356 -23.68 4.76 7.18
N GLY A 357 -23.75 4.68 8.52
CA GLY A 357 -23.18 3.58 9.30
C GLY A 357 -21.65 3.58 9.32
N VAL A 358 -21.01 4.75 9.15
CA VAL A 358 -19.55 4.86 9.06
C VAL A 358 -18.97 5.40 10.35
N ASP A 359 -18.02 4.65 10.90
CA ASP A 359 -17.24 5.07 12.08
C ASP A 359 -15.89 5.66 11.68
N LYS A 360 -15.40 6.58 12.52
CA LYS A 360 -14.06 7.16 12.34
C LYS A 360 -13.01 6.09 12.59
N THR A 361 -12.17 5.83 11.58
CA THR A 361 -11.04 4.92 11.73
C THR A 361 -10.00 5.51 12.71
N PRO A 362 -9.61 4.77 13.77
CA PRO A 362 -8.58 5.24 14.70
C PRO A 362 -7.22 5.29 14.02
N GLY A 363 -6.38 6.24 14.45
CA GLY A 363 -4.98 6.27 14.03
C GLY A 363 -4.17 5.25 14.80
N CYS A 364 -3.50 4.35 14.10
CA CYS A 364 -2.58 3.36 14.67
C CYS A 364 -1.19 3.49 14.05
N SER A 365 -0.16 3.28 14.87
CA SER A 365 1.23 3.21 14.44
C SER A 365 1.82 1.86 14.78
N LEU A 366 2.50 1.27 13.81
CA LEU A 366 3.15 -0.04 13.90
C LEU A 366 4.67 0.14 13.85
N ILE A 367 5.39 -0.61 14.67
CA ILE A 367 6.85 -0.68 14.67
C ILE A 367 7.33 -2.12 14.81
N GLU A 368 8.40 -2.46 14.10
CA GLU A 368 9.07 -3.75 14.20
C GLU A 368 10.31 -3.63 15.11
N ILE A 369 10.32 -4.33 16.25
CA ILE A 369 11.50 -4.41 17.14
C ILE A 369 11.75 -5.87 17.51
N GLY A 370 12.99 -6.34 17.34
CA GLY A 370 13.36 -7.72 17.66
C GLY A 370 12.62 -8.77 16.81
N GLY A 371 12.11 -8.40 15.64
CA GLY A 371 11.31 -9.26 14.76
C GLY A 371 9.84 -9.39 15.16
N ALA A 372 9.39 -8.68 16.20
CA ALA A 372 8.00 -8.60 16.60
C ALA A 372 7.37 -7.26 16.16
N MET A 373 6.12 -7.31 15.71
CA MET A 373 5.33 -6.12 15.39
C MET A 373 4.60 -5.63 16.64
N HIS A 374 4.75 -4.35 16.96
CA HIS A 374 4.09 -3.69 18.07
C HIS A 374 3.15 -2.61 17.53
N GLU A 375 1.87 -2.70 17.89
CA GLU A 375 0.85 -1.73 17.52
C GLU A 375 0.58 -0.75 18.66
N PHE A 376 0.42 0.52 18.31
CA PHE A 376 0.06 1.60 19.23
C PHE A 376 -1.15 2.36 18.74
N ILE A 377 -2.15 2.46 19.61
CA ILE A 377 -3.36 3.26 19.41
C ILE A 377 -3.46 4.24 20.58
N MET A 378 -3.91 5.46 20.32
CA MET A 378 -4.13 6.46 21.37
C MET A 378 -5.07 5.92 22.45
N GLY A 379 -4.67 6.03 23.72
CA GLY A 379 -5.45 5.59 24.87
C GLY A 379 -5.38 4.08 25.17
N ASP A 380 -4.80 3.28 24.25
CA ASP A 380 -4.53 1.88 24.53
C ASP A 380 -3.38 1.74 25.54
N LYS A 381 -3.61 0.92 26.56
CA LYS A 381 -2.66 0.61 27.64
C LYS A 381 -2.42 -0.89 27.80
N THR A 382 -2.88 -1.71 26.86
CA THR A 382 -2.74 -3.18 26.89
C THR A 382 -1.31 -3.65 26.66
N HIS A 383 -0.45 -2.82 26.06
CA HIS A 383 0.95 -3.17 25.81
C HIS A 383 1.71 -3.47 27.12
N PRO A 384 2.53 -4.55 27.20
CA PRO A 384 3.24 -4.94 28.42
C PRO A 384 4.13 -3.83 29.02
N HIS A 385 4.75 -3.03 28.15
CA HIS A 385 5.62 -1.90 28.54
C HIS A 385 4.88 -0.55 28.66
N SER A 386 3.54 -0.56 28.74
CA SER A 386 2.73 0.67 28.73
C SER A 386 3.24 1.72 29.74
N LYS A 387 3.46 1.35 31.01
CA LYS A 387 3.94 2.28 32.05
C LYS A 387 5.25 2.98 31.67
N GLU A 388 6.21 2.24 31.13
CA GLU A 388 7.52 2.77 30.72
C GLU A 388 7.38 3.71 29.52
N ILE A 389 6.52 3.36 28.56
CA ILE A 389 6.24 4.17 27.37
C ILE A 389 5.67 5.53 27.76
N TYR A 390 4.68 5.58 28.66
CA TYR A 390 4.09 6.84 29.11
C TYR A 390 5.09 7.71 29.88
N LEU A 391 5.95 7.11 30.74
CA LEU A 391 7.03 7.85 31.39
C LEU A 391 8.04 8.42 30.38
N LYS A 392 8.35 7.66 29.33
CA LYS A 392 9.24 8.13 28.25
C LYS A 392 8.60 9.23 27.43
N LEU A 393 7.29 9.18 27.21
CA LEU A 393 6.55 10.27 26.56
C LEU A 393 6.64 11.58 27.36
N GLU A 394 6.47 11.53 28.68
CA GLU A 394 6.64 12.72 29.53
C GLU A 394 8.05 13.31 29.42
N GLU A 395 9.08 12.45 29.34
CA GLU A 395 10.46 12.88 29.08
C GLU A 395 10.60 13.56 27.70
N ILE A 396 10.06 12.93 26.66
CA ILE A 396 10.09 13.47 25.29
C ILE A 396 9.39 14.82 25.24
N SER A 397 8.19 14.95 25.82
CA SER A 397 7.43 16.20 25.85
C SER A 397 8.19 17.31 26.56
N ARG A 398 8.83 17.02 27.70
CA ARG A 398 9.67 17.99 28.42
C ARG A 398 10.86 18.46 27.57
N ARG A 399 11.55 17.54 26.90
CA ARG A 399 12.68 17.88 26.02
C ARG A 399 12.23 18.67 24.79
N LEU A 400 11.09 18.33 24.19
CA LEU A 400 10.50 19.06 23.08
C LEU A 400 10.21 20.52 23.46
N HIS A 401 9.59 20.74 24.61
CA HIS A 401 9.30 22.09 25.11
C HIS A 401 10.59 22.90 25.34
N ALA A 402 11.62 22.28 25.93
CA ALA A 402 12.93 22.91 26.11
C ALA A 402 13.62 23.30 24.79
N HIS A 403 13.30 22.62 23.68
CA HIS A 403 13.80 22.93 22.34
C HIS A 403 12.83 23.79 21.52
N GLY A 404 11.86 24.44 22.17
CA GLY A 404 10.97 25.42 21.54
C GLY A 404 9.82 24.83 20.72
N HIS A 405 9.53 23.53 20.88
CA HIS A 405 8.32 22.95 20.27
C HIS A 405 7.08 23.60 20.88
N ARG A 406 6.22 24.16 20.03
CA ARG A 406 4.88 24.63 20.39
C ARG A 406 3.86 23.70 19.75
N PRO A 407 3.01 23.02 20.53
CA PRO A 407 1.98 22.15 19.98
C PRO A 407 1.09 22.91 19.00
N ARG A 408 0.77 22.31 17.86
CA ARG A 408 -0.14 22.92 16.88
C ARG A 408 -1.58 22.62 17.24
N THR A 409 -2.10 23.28 18.27
CA THR A 409 -3.49 23.07 18.76
C THR A 409 -4.56 23.30 17.69
N LYS A 410 -4.30 24.13 16.67
CA LYS A 410 -5.15 24.29 15.46
C LYS A 410 -5.40 22.98 14.70
N GLU A 411 -4.57 21.97 14.89
CA GLU A 411 -4.76 20.65 14.29
C GLU A 411 -5.71 19.75 15.10
N VAL A 412 -6.01 20.14 16.35
CA VAL A 412 -7.02 19.50 17.18
C VAL A 412 -8.34 20.23 16.98
N LEU A 413 -9.13 19.67 16.08
CA LEU A 413 -10.40 20.24 15.62
C LEU A 413 -11.59 19.82 16.49
N PHE A 414 -11.31 19.57 17.77
CA PHE A 414 -12.32 19.36 18.81
C PHE A 414 -12.56 20.70 19.52
N ASP A 415 -13.82 20.94 19.86
CA ASP A 415 -14.22 22.08 20.69
C ASP A 415 -13.95 21.74 22.15
N ILE A 416 -12.67 21.79 22.53
CA ILE A 416 -12.12 21.52 23.86
C ILE A 416 -11.12 22.60 24.24
N GLU A 417 -10.75 22.68 25.52
CA GLU A 417 -9.79 23.67 26.00
C GLU A 417 -8.41 23.47 25.36
N GLU A 418 -7.64 24.56 25.19
CA GLU A 418 -6.34 24.51 24.50
C GLU A 418 -5.36 23.54 25.17
N GLU A 419 -5.37 23.44 26.50
CA GLU A 419 -4.56 22.48 27.26
C GLU A 419 -4.93 21.02 26.93
N GLU A 420 -6.22 20.71 26.79
CA GLU A 420 -6.70 19.39 26.38
C GLU A 420 -6.34 19.06 24.91
N LYS A 421 -6.21 20.09 24.05
CA LYS A 421 -5.68 19.91 22.70
C LYS A 421 -4.20 19.56 22.72
N GLU A 422 -3.40 20.23 23.54
CA GLU A 422 -1.97 19.92 23.69
C GLU A 422 -1.74 18.51 24.25
N ASP A 423 -2.56 18.10 25.22
CA ASP A 423 -2.54 16.75 25.77
C ASP A 423 -2.94 15.71 24.71
N ALA A 424 -4.00 15.95 23.94
CA ALA A 424 -4.41 15.04 22.88
C ALA A 424 -3.28 14.81 21.85
N LEU A 425 -2.53 15.85 21.47
CA LEU A 425 -1.40 15.76 20.56
C LEU A 425 -0.23 14.97 21.14
N SER A 426 -0.05 15.02 22.46
CA SER A 426 1.06 14.37 23.16
C SER A 426 0.97 12.85 23.17
N TYR A 427 -0.23 12.30 23.03
CA TYR A 427 -0.48 10.84 23.06
C TYR A 427 -0.84 10.25 21.69
N HIS A 428 -0.48 10.94 20.60
CA HIS A 428 -0.61 10.37 19.26
C HIS A 428 0.19 9.06 19.14
N SER A 429 -0.35 8.10 18.39
CA SER A 429 0.24 6.76 18.22
C SER A 429 1.70 6.77 17.74
N GLU A 430 2.08 7.78 16.96
CA GLU A 430 3.44 7.97 16.45
C GLU A 430 4.40 8.28 17.60
N ARG A 431 3.98 9.11 18.55
CA ARG A 431 4.79 9.44 19.74
C ARG A 431 4.92 8.22 20.64
N LEU A 432 3.85 7.45 20.83
CA LEU A 432 3.87 6.18 21.57
C LEU A 432 4.88 5.20 20.96
N ALA A 433 4.83 5.03 19.63
CA ALA A 433 5.74 4.16 18.90
C ALA A 433 7.21 4.62 19.02
N ILE A 434 7.47 5.92 18.89
CA ILE A 434 8.81 6.50 19.08
C ILE A 434 9.31 6.27 20.52
N ALA A 435 8.47 6.52 21.52
CA ALA A 435 8.81 6.34 22.93
C ALA A 435 9.19 4.88 23.21
N PHE A 436 8.38 3.93 22.74
CA PHE A 436 8.70 2.51 22.84
C PHE A 436 10.02 2.16 22.14
N ALA A 437 10.25 2.68 20.93
CA ALA A 437 11.48 2.43 20.17
C ALA A 437 12.74 2.89 20.92
N LEU A 438 12.67 4.07 21.54
CA LEU A 438 13.76 4.65 22.33
C LEU A 438 14.00 3.91 23.65
N ILE A 439 13.02 3.15 24.16
CA ILE A 439 13.20 2.28 25.33
C ILE A 439 13.78 0.92 24.91
N ALA A 440 13.21 0.34 23.86
CA ALA A 440 13.49 -1.04 23.47
C ALA A 440 14.81 -1.21 22.71
N SER A 441 15.43 -0.14 22.21
CA SER A 441 16.68 -0.22 21.46
C SER A 441 17.62 0.97 21.68
N ASP A 442 18.75 0.70 22.33
CA ASP A 442 19.90 1.60 22.43
C ASP A 442 20.84 1.54 21.21
N SER A 443 20.48 0.79 20.16
CA SER A 443 21.21 0.80 18.87
C SER A 443 21.28 2.21 18.30
N ASN A 444 22.02 2.51 17.22
CA ASN A 444 21.86 3.73 16.41
C ASN A 444 21.00 3.50 15.14
N ALA A 445 20.45 2.29 14.97
CA ALA A 445 19.68 1.91 13.78
C ALA A 445 18.37 2.70 13.63
N PRO A 446 17.98 3.16 12.43
CA PRO A 446 16.79 3.99 12.24
C PRO A 446 15.51 3.39 12.82
N ILE A 447 14.70 4.22 13.50
CA ILE A 447 13.38 3.85 13.98
C ILE A 447 12.42 3.88 12.78
N ARG A 448 11.74 2.77 12.48
CA ARG A 448 10.82 2.66 11.34
C ARG A 448 9.39 2.50 11.83
N ILE A 449 8.53 3.45 11.47
CA ILE A 449 7.13 3.48 11.90
C ILE A 449 6.23 3.43 10.68
N ILE A 450 5.20 2.60 10.74
CA ILE A 450 4.14 2.54 9.73
C ILE A 450 2.86 3.11 10.34
N LYS A 451 2.34 4.15 9.73
CA LYS A 451 1.12 4.85 10.15
C LYS A 451 -0.02 4.49 9.19
N ASN A 452 -1.14 4.06 9.75
CA ASN A 452 -2.32 3.71 8.95
C ASN A 452 -3.08 4.92 8.40
N LEU A 453 -2.76 6.14 8.82
CA LEU A 453 -3.33 7.41 8.38
C LEU A 453 -2.22 8.34 7.89
N ARG A 454 -2.58 9.52 7.42
CA ARG A 454 -1.60 10.58 7.15
C ARG A 454 -1.10 11.16 8.48
N VAL A 455 0.21 11.39 8.60
CA VAL A 455 0.82 12.02 9.79
C VAL A 455 0.24 13.43 9.94
N CYS A 456 -0.08 13.88 11.16
CA CYS A 456 -0.52 15.28 11.36
C CYS A 456 0.69 16.24 11.37
N GLY A 457 0.46 17.52 11.17
CA GLY A 457 1.56 18.50 11.10
C GLY A 457 2.28 18.68 12.43
N ASP A 458 1.60 18.50 13.57
CA ASP A 458 2.21 18.49 14.90
C ASP A 458 3.16 17.29 15.08
N CYS A 459 2.70 16.08 14.76
CA CYS A 459 3.55 14.88 14.77
C CYS A 459 4.73 15.02 13.83
N HIS A 460 4.54 15.63 12.66
CA HIS A 460 5.62 15.89 11.71
C HIS A 460 6.69 16.82 12.31
N VAL A 461 6.28 17.94 12.93
CA VAL A 461 7.22 18.90 13.56
C VAL A 461 7.89 18.31 14.81
N SER A 462 7.13 17.65 15.68
CA SER A 462 7.69 17.03 16.88
C SER A 462 8.66 15.91 16.51
N THR A 463 8.36 15.07 15.52
CA THR A 463 9.28 14.00 15.07
C THR A 463 10.60 14.55 14.52
N LYS A 464 10.59 15.68 13.79
CA LYS A 464 11.83 16.38 13.41
C LYS A 464 12.68 16.72 14.64
N LEU A 465 12.07 17.36 15.64
CA LEU A 465 12.80 17.76 16.84
C LEU A 465 13.27 16.56 17.65
N ILE A 466 12.46 15.50 17.76
CA ILE A 466 12.87 14.24 18.40
C ILE A 466 14.10 13.66 17.69
N SER A 467 14.11 13.61 16.35
CA SER A 467 15.26 13.09 15.59
C SER A 467 16.56 13.83 15.89
N MET A 468 16.48 15.13 16.20
CA MET A 468 17.61 15.96 16.61
C MET A 468 17.98 15.76 18.09
N ILE A 469 17.00 15.79 18.99
CA ILE A 469 17.18 15.70 20.45
C ILE A 469 17.81 14.36 20.86
N TYR A 470 17.40 13.28 20.19
CA TYR A 470 17.86 11.92 20.48
C TYR A 470 18.94 11.42 19.49
N ASP A 471 19.43 12.30 18.59
CA ASP A 471 20.41 11.97 17.54
C ASP A 471 20.08 10.65 16.82
N ARG A 472 18.83 10.56 16.35
CA ARG A 472 18.28 9.32 15.83
C ARG A 472 17.43 9.53 14.60
N GLU A 473 17.79 8.84 13.52
CA GLU A 473 16.97 8.79 12.32
C GLU A 473 15.63 8.10 12.60
N ILE A 474 14.54 8.76 12.23
CA ILE A 474 13.18 8.24 12.33
C ILE A 474 12.59 8.25 10.93
N VAL A 475 12.13 7.10 10.46
CA VAL A 475 11.50 6.90 9.17
C VAL A 475 10.04 6.57 9.40
N VAL A 476 9.14 7.46 8.98
CA VAL A 476 7.69 7.25 9.10
C VAL A 476 7.08 7.05 7.73
N ARG A 477 6.50 5.87 7.49
CA ARG A 477 5.63 5.59 6.34
C ARG A 477 4.21 5.97 6.70
N ASP A 478 3.63 6.93 5.99
CA ASP A 478 2.20 7.22 6.05
C ASP A 478 1.46 6.62 4.84
N ARG A 479 0.16 6.93 4.67
CA ARG A 479 -0.63 6.42 3.53
C ARG A 479 -0.10 6.83 2.15
N ASN A 480 0.66 7.93 2.07
CA ASN A 480 1.04 8.55 0.81
C ASN A 480 2.55 8.41 0.53
N ARG A 481 3.39 8.50 1.57
CA ARG A 481 4.85 8.61 1.42
C ARG A 481 5.60 8.24 2.68
N PHE A 482 6.92 8.19 2.55
CA PHE A 482 7.88 8.18 3.64
C PHE A 482 8.34 9.59 3.99
N HIS A 483 8.55 9.77 5.28
CA HIS A 483 9.19 10.93 5.89
C HIS A 483 10.45 10.46 6.59
N HIS A 484 11.61 10.92 6.13
CA HIS A 484 12.90 10.61 6.76
C HIS A 484 13.31 11.80 7.61
N PHE A 485 13.17 11.64 8.93
CA PHE A 485 13.51 12.65 9.92
C PHE A 485 14.93 12.46 10.39
N ARG A 486 15.78 13.45 10.14
CA ARG A 486 17.18 13.44 10.53
C ARG A 486 17.62 14.85 10.90
N ASN A 487 18.24 14.99 12.07
CA ASN A 487 18.84 16.23 12.56
C ASN A 487 17.89 17.44 12.45
N GLY A 488 16.60 17.27 12.80
CA GLY A 488 15.63 18.37 12.78
C GLY A 488 15.02 18.66 11.41
N THR A 489 15.38 17.90 10.38
CA THR A 489 14.86 18.06 9.00
C THR A 489 14.05 16.85 8.57
N CYS A 490 13.24 16.99 7.52
CA CYS A 490 12.50 15.88 6.91
C CYS A 490 12.78 15.85 5.40
N SER A 491 12.88 14.65 4.81
CA SER A 491 13.06 14.47 3.35
C SER A 491 11.95 15.07 2.50
N CYS A 492 10.80 15.42 3.06
CA CYS A 492 9.71 16.08 2.34
C CYS A 492 9.90 17.60 2.16
N LEU A 493 10.88 18.22 2.84
CA LEU A 493 11.10 19.66 2.81
C LEU A 493 9.84 20.50 3.16
N ASP A 494 8.97 19.94 4.02
CA ASP A 494 7.66 20.52 4.37
C ASP A 494 6.66 20.64 3.21
N TYR A 495 6.95 20.00 2.09
CA TYR A 495 6.06 19.87 0.93
C TYR A 495 5.49 18.44 0.89
N TRP A 496 4.33 18.22 1.51
CA TRP A 496 3.72 16.88 1.60
C TRP A 496 2.21 16.92 1.64
#